data_AF-A0A537HNL1-F1
#
_entry.id   AF-A0A537HNL1-F1
#
_cell.length_a   1.000
_cell.length_b   1.000
_cell.length_c   1.000
_cell.angle_alpha   90.00
_cell.angle_beta   90.00
_cell.angle_gamma   90.00
#
_symmetry.space_group_name_H-M   'P 1'
#
loop_
_entity.id
_entity.type
_entity.pdbx_description
1 polymer ?
#
loop_
_entity_poly.entity_id
_entity_poly.type
_entity_poly.pdbx_seq_one_letter_code
_entity_poly.pdbx_strand_id
1 'polypeptide(L)'
;MSREFLGGPFRHGLTFIATLAFVASFFGSRLFATLFPNTVVMQGGIHLHHFWYGIALISVAGWMGIAWRNERLYRLYAVLYGLGAGFVGDEVGLLLTFNNYQSELTYLFFIAAISFVIIATLFLRYRAQLQEELLKLSLRERVAMVGVYLTGFSVFFFFLSSGVSLVGIPLALGGLGILIWVYARRRKPRTVQPAAR
;
A
#
# COMPACT_ATOMS: atom_id res chain seq x y z
N MET A 1 8.83 -27.43 24.89
CA MET A 1 7.72 -26.60 24.37
C MET A 1 8.19 -25.98 23.05
N SER A 2 7.79 -26.56 21.93
CA SER A 2 8.42 -26.40 20.61
C SER A 2 8.06 -25.07 19.93
N ARG A 3 9.04 -24.47 19.26
CA ARG A 3 8.96 -23.25 18.43
C ARG A 3 8.16 -23.44 17.13
N GLU A 4 7.19 -24.35 17.08
CA GLU A 4 6.38 -24.61 15.87
C GLU A 4 5.13 -23.72 15.77
N PHE A 5 4.72 -23.06 16.84
CA PHE A 5 3.48 -22.26 16.84
C PHE A 5 3.55 -20.92 16.08
N LEU A 6 4.72 -20.53 15.57
CA LEU A 6 4.92 -19.24 14.89
C LEU A 6 5.04 -19.36 13.36
N GLY A 7 4.94 -20.56 12.80
CA GLY A 7 5.16 -20.84 11.37
C GLY A 7 3.92 -21.26 10.58
N GLY A 8 2.71 -20.87 10.98
CA GLY A 8 1.50 -21.33 10.30
C GLY A 8 1.29 -20.67 8.91
N PRO A 9 0.96 -21.44 7.84
CA PRO A 9 0.59 -20.92 6.51
C PRO A 9 -0.70 -20.07 6.50
N PHE A 10 -1.38 -19.96 7.65
CA PHE A 10 -2.67 -19.27 7.80
C PHE A 10 -2.63 -17.75 7.68
N ARG A 11 -1.49 -17.09 7.90
CA ARG A 11 -1.45 -15.60 7.97
C ARG A 11 -1.77 -14.94 6.63
N HIS A 12 -1.25 -15.47 5.52
CA HIS A 12 -1.50 -14.91 4.18
C HIS A 12 -2.94 -15.15 3.70
N GLY A 13 -3.55 -16.27 4.08
CA GLY A 13 -4.94 -16.57 3.74
C GLY A 13 -5.92 -15.61 4.42
N LEU A 14 -5.67 -15.26 5.68
CA LEU A 14 -6.52 -14.33 6.43
C LEU A 14 -6.42 -12.90 5.89
N THR A 15 -5.21 -12.42 5.57
CA THR A 15 -5.05 -11.10 4.94
C THR A 15 -5.75 -11.04 3.59
N PHE A 16 -5.64 -12.09 2.77
CA PHE A 16 -6.36 -12.17 1.50
C PHE A 16 -7.87 -12.12 1.68
N ILE A 17 -8.44 -12.90 2.62
CA ILE A 17 -9.88 -12.89 2.92
C ILE A 17 -10.33 -11.50 3.36
N ALA A 18 -9.58 -10.85 4.26
CA ALA A 18 -9.90 -9.50 4.71
C ALA A 18 -9.85 -8.48 3.56
N THR A 19 -8.84 -8.55 2.69
CA THR A 19 -8.72 -7.68 1.51
C THR A 19 -9.86 -7.92 0.52
N LEU A 20 -10.24 -9.18 0.28
CA LEU A 20 -11.36 -9.50 -0.61
C LEU A 20 -12.68 -8.96 -0.04
N ALA A 21 -12.92 -9.14 1.25
CA ALA A 21 -14.08 -8.59 1.94
C ALA A 21 -14.09 -7.05 1.90
N PHE A 22 -12.94 -6.41 2.11
CA PHE A 22 -12.76 -4.96 1.96
C PHE A 22 -13.17 -4.48 0.56
N VAL A 23 -12.60 -5.06 -0.49
CA VAL A 23 -12.92 -4.69 -1.88
C VAL A 23 -14.41 -4.89 -2.17
N ALA A 24 -14.96 -6.03 -1.77
CA ALA A 24 -16.37 -6.35 -2.00
C ALA A 24 -17.31 -5.36 -1.27
N SER A 25 -17.04 -5.05 -0.01
CA SER A 25 -17.86 -4.09 0.75
C SER A 25 -17.72 -2.65 0.24
N PHE A 26 -16.52 -2.21 -0.14
CA PHE A 26 -16.28 -0.87 -0.68
C PHE A 26 -17.05 -0.65 -1.99
N PHE A 27 -16.88 -1.56 -2.96
CA PHE A 27 -17.61 -1.44 -4.22
C PHE A 27 -19.09 -1.77 -4.06
N GLY A 28 -19.45 -2.66 -3.14
CA GLY A 28 -20.83 -2.97 -2.80
C GLY A 28 -21.58 -1.76 -2.24
N SER A 29 -20.98 -1.02 -1.30
CA SER A 29 -21.58 0.19 -0.75
C SER A 29 -21.66 1.31 -1.79
N ARG A 30 -20.58 1.51 -2.57
CA ARG A 30 -20.57 2.49 -3.66
C ARG A 30 -21.65 2.19 -4.71
N LEU A 31 -21.75 0.93 -5.15
CA LEU A 31 -22.76 0.49 -6.12
C LEU A 31 -24.17 0.68 -5.55
N PHE A 32 -24.39 0.30 -4.28
CA PHE A 32 -25.67 0.50 -3.62
C PHE A 32 -26.06 1.98 -3.57
N ALA A 33 -25.15 2.87 -3.17
CA ALA A 33 -25.40 4.31 -3.12
C ALA A 33 -25.67 4.90 -4.51
N THR A 34 -25.02 4.39 -5.56
CA THR A 34 -25.29 4.81 -6.95
C THR A 34 -26.65 4.34 -7.45
N LEU A 35 -27.05 3.10 -7.17
CA LEU A 35 -28.31 2.53 -7.64
C LEU A 35 -29.53 3.00 -6.82
N PHE A 36 -29.32 3.28 -5.54
CA PHE A 36 -30.38 3.61 -4.59
C PHE A 36 -30.08 4.91 -3.82
N PRO A 37 -29.87 6.05 -4.50
CA PRO A 37 -29.39 7.29 -3.88
C PRO A 37 -30.36 7.90 -2.84
N ASN A 38 -31.64 7.55 -2.90
CA ASN A 38 -32.66 8.00 -1.95
C ASN A 38 -32.90 7.00 -0.80
N THR A 39 -32.23 5.84 -0.81
CA THR A 39 -32.42 4.81 0.21
C THR A 39 -31.42 5.01 1.32
N VAL A 40 -31.90 5.57 2.41
CA VAL A 40 -31.06 6.03 3.50
C VAL A 40 -31.69 5.78 4.85
N VAL A 41 -30.86 5.55 5.85
CA VAL A 41 -31.32 5.40 7.24
C VAL A 41 -31.27 6.78 7.88
N MET A 42 -32.45 7.35 8.17
CA MET A 42 -32.59 8.62 8.87
C MET A 42 -33.30 8.43 10.20
N GLN A 43 -32.73 9.02 11.26
CA GLN A 43 -33.36 9.04 12.58
C GLN A 43 -33.18 10.42 13.21
N GLY A 44 -34.29 11.10 13.53
CA GLY A 44 -34.23 12.45 14.14
C GLY A 44 -33.52 13.51 13.29
N GLY A 45 -33.58 13.39 11.95
CA GLY A 45 -32.85 14.28 11.03
C GLY A 45 -31.36 13.94 10.85
N ILE A 46 -30.86 12.90 11.53
CA ILE A 46 -29.48 12.43 11.39
C ILE A 46 -29.43 11.34 10.33
N HIS A 47 -28.50 11.48 9.40
CA HIS A 47 -28.23 10.52 8.35
C HIS A 47 -27.22 9.47 8.84
N LEU A 48 -27.66 8.22 9.00
CA LEU A 48 -26.79 7.12 9.41
C LEU A 48 -26.07 6.53 8.20
N HIS A 49 -24.88 7.05 7.95
CA HIS A 49 -23.96 6.55 6.96
C HIS A 49 -23.46 5.14 7.30
N HIS A 50 -23.11 4.39 6.26
CA HIS A 50 -22.68 3.01 6.43
C HIS A 50 -21.29 2.88 7.07
N PHE A 51 -20.52 3.97 7.20
CA PHE A 51 -19.30 3.97 8.00
C PHE A 51 -19.54 3.57 9.46
N TRP A 52 -20.72 3.88 10.04
CA TRP A 52 -21.05 3.50 11.42
C TRP A 52 -21.16 1.98 11.56
N TYR A 53 -21.82 1.32 10.59
CA TYR A 53 -21.85 -0.14 10.52
C TYR A 53 -20.43 -0.69 10.32
N GLY A 54 -19.60 0.01 9.55
CA GLY A 54 -18.19 -0.33 9.37
C GLY A 54 -17.38 -0.32 10.67
N ILE A 55 -17.49 0.75 11.46
CA ILE A 55 -16.86 0.87 12.79
C ILE A 55 -17.34 -0.24 13.71
N ALA A 56 -18.65 -0.54 13.72
CA ALA A 56 -19.21 -1.61 14.52
C ALA A 56 -18.61 -2.97 14.14
N LEU A 57 -18.53 -3.30 12.85
CA LEU A 57 -17.94 -4.55 12.36
C LEU A 57 -16.45 -4.67 12.71
N ILE A 58 -15.67 -3.61 12.53
CA ILE A 58 -14.24 -3.57 12.93
C ILE A 58 -14.11 -3.79 14.44
N SER A 59 -14.95 -3.12 15.23
CA SER A 59 -14.94 -3.21 16.69
C SER A 59 -15.30 -4.61 17.16
N VAL A 60 -16.31 -5.25 16.55
CA VAL A 60 -16.66 -6.65 16.84
C VAL A 60 -15.51 -7.58 16.46
N ALA A 61 -14.91 -7.43 15.28
CA ALA A 61 -13.79 -8.27 14.87
C ALA A 61 -12.59 -8.13 15.82
N GLY A 62 -12.26 -6.90 16.23
CA GLY A 62 -11.20 -6.61 17.18
C GLY A 62 -11.50 -7.16 18.57
N TRP A 63 -12.71 -6.93 19.07
CA TRP A 63 -13.16 -7.45 20.37
C TRP A 63 -13.12 -8.97 20.41
N MET A 64 -13.65 -9.63 19.38
CA MET A 64 -13.62 -11.09 19.29
C MET A 64 -12.20 -11.63 19.21
N GLY A 65 -11.32 -10.97 18.46
CA GLY A 65 -9.90 -11.33 18.37
C GLY A 65 -9.15 -11.23 19.70
N ILE A 66 -9.58 -10.33 20.59
CA ILE A 66 -9.04 -10.18 21.95
C ILE A 66 -9.65 -11.22 22.89
N ALA A 67 -10.99 -11.34 22.89
CA ALA A 67 -11.72 -12.17 23.84
C ALA A 67 -11.60 -13.67 23.55
N TRP A 68 -11.52 -14.07 22.28
CA TRP A 68 -11.52 -15.48 21.87
C TRP A 68 -10.40 -15.80 20.88
N ARG A 69 -9.39 -16.52 21.38
CA ARG A 69 -8.30 -17.04 20.54
C ARG A 69 -8.66 -18.39 19.95
N ASN A 70 -9.68 -18.41 19.09
CA ASN A 70 -10.18 -19.62 18.41
C ASN A 70 -9.87 -19.59 16.91
N GLU A 71 -8.99 -20.49 16.46
CA GLU A 71 -8.55 -20.57 15.05
C GLU A 71 -9.70 -20.80 14.06
N ARG A 72 -10.77 -21.47 14.50
CA ARG A 72 -11.97 -21.70 13.66
C ARG A 72 -12.67 -20.40 13.30
N LEU A 73 -12.51 -19.36 14.11
CA LEU A 73 -13.18 -18.06 13.95
C LEU A 73 -12.31 -17.02 13.24
N TYR A 74 -11.02 -17.27 13.01
CA TYR A 74 -10.13 -16.26 12.40
C TYR A 74 -10.57 -15.82 11.01
N ARG A 75 -11.13 -16.73 10.20
CA ARG A 75 -11.69 -16.38 8.89
C ARG A 75 -12.88 -15.45 9.03
N LEU A 76 -13.75 -15.69 10.02
CA LEU A 76 -14.87 -14.79 10.33
C LEU A 76 -14.36 -13.42 10.76
N TYR A 77 -13.35 -13.36 11.63
CA TYR A 77 -12.75 -12.08 12.06
C TYR A 77 -12.17 -11.30 10.87
N ALA A 78 -11.49 -12.00 9.96
CA ALA A 78 -10.96 -11.39 8.74
C ALA A 78 -12.06 -10.85 7.83
N VAL A 79 -13.16 -11.58 7.65
CA VAL A 79 -14.33 -11.10 6.87
C VAL A 79 -14.96 -9.88 7.55
N LEU A 80 -15.26 -9.94 8.84
CA LEU A 80 -15.87 -8.83 9.58
C LEU A 80 -15.00 -7.57 9.54
N TYR A 81 -13.70 -7.74 9.78
CA TYR A 81 -12.74 -6.64 9.71
C TYR A 81 -12.67 -6.04 8.30
N GLY A 82 -12.57 -6.88 7.26
CA GLY A 82 -12.53 -6.47 5.87
C GLY A 82 -13.78 -5.72 5.44
N LEU A 83 -14.96 -6.30 5.69
CA LEU A 83 -16.26 -5.66 5.41
C LEU A 83 -16.36 -4.30 6.10
N GLY A 84 -16.01 -4.25 7.38
CA GLY A 84 -16.08 -3.01 8.14
C GLY A 84 -15.13 -1.94 7.62
N ALA A 85 -13.91 -2.35 7.25
CA ALA A 85 -12.91 -1.45 6.65
C ALA A 85 -13.35 -0.91 5.29
N GLY A 86 -14.03 -1.70 4.46
CA GLY A 86 -14.50 -1.22 3.15
C GLY A 86 -15.67 -0.25 3.28
N PHE A 87 -16.60 -0.47 4.21
CA PHE A 87 -17.66 0.49 4.53
C PHE A 87 -17.12 1.83 5.06
N VAL A 88 -16.10 1.81 5.92
CA VAL A 88 -15.43 3.04 6.34
C VAL A 88 -14.69 3.67 5.17
N GLY A 89 -13.99 2.85 4.37
CA GLY A 89 -13.20 3.28 3.22
C GLY A 89 -14.00 4.05 2.18
N ASP A 90 -15.22 3.60 1.88
CA ASP A 90 -16.11 4.23 0.91
C ASP A 90 -16.52 5.66 1.33
N GLU A 91 -16.58 5.91 2.63
CA GLU A 91 -17.00 7.18 3.22
C GLU A 91 -15.80 8.11 3.57
N VAL A 92 -14.56 7.71 3.29
CA VAL A 92 -13.37 8.53 3.61
C VAL A 92 -13.45 9.93 2.99
N GLY A 93 -13.88 10.03 1.73
CA GLY A 93 -14.09 11.31 1.06
C GLY A 93 -15.12 12.18 1.78
N LEU A 94 -16.24 11.60 2.20
CA LEU A 94 -17.27 12.30 2.99
C LEU A 94 -16.70 12.83 4.30
N LEU A 95 -15.96 11.99 5.03
CA LEU A 95 -15.41 12.30 6.35
C LEU A 95 -14.34 13.40 6.28
N LEU A 96 -13.49 13.38 5.25
CA LEU A 96 -12.41 14.36 5.08
C LEU A 96 -12.90 15.70 4.52
N THR A 97 -13.99 15.69 3.77
CA THR A 97 -14.54 16.91 3.15
C THR A 97 -15.74 17.49 3.89
N PHE A 98 -16.19 16.81 4.95
CA PHE A 98 -17.38 17.17 5.73
C PHE A 98 -18.58 17.46 4.83
N ASN A 99 -19.10 16.41 4.18
CA ASN A 99 -20.38 16.35 3.42
C ASN A 99 -20.28 16.13 1.89
N ASN A 100 -19.09 15.87 1.32
CA ASN A 100 -18.99 15.45 -0.09
C ASN A 100 -18.77 13.93 -0.25
N TYR A 101 -19.86 13.19 -0.39
CA TYR A 101 -19.85 11.72 -0.62
C TYR A 101 -19.19 11.31 -1.94
N GLN A 102 -19.22 12.17 -2.96
CA GLN A 102 -18.65 11.91 -4.28
C GLN A 102 -17.19 12.40 -4.41
N SER A 103 -16.57 12.77 -3.29
CA SER A 103 -15.19 13.24 -3.30
C SER A 103 -14.22 12.20 -3.87
N GLU A 104 -13.37 12.64 -4.80
CA GLU A 104 -12.31 11.82 -5.42
C GLU A 104 -11.33 11.26 -4.38
N LEU A 105 -11.25 11.89 -3.20
CA LEU A 105 -10.45 11.41 -2.07
C LEU A 105 -10.81 9.97 -1.66
N THR A 106 -12.07 9.54 -1.82
CA THR A 106 -12.46 8.14 -1.57
C THR A 106 -11.72 7.18 -2.51
N TYR A 107 -11.64 7.50 -3.81
CA TYR A 107 -10.94 6.66 -4.78
C TYR A 107 -9.43 6.70 -4.59
N LEU A 108 -8.86 7.87 -4.28
CA LEU A 108 -7.44 8.00 -3.94
C LEU A 108 -7.09 7.17 -2.70
N PHE A 109 -7.92 7.22 -1.66
CA PHE A 109 -7.77 6.37 -0.48
C PHE A 109 -7.82 4.89 -0.85
N PHE A 110 -8.79 4.45 -1.65
CA PHE A 110 -8.90 3.06 -2.09
C PHE A 110 -7.64 2.59 -2.83
N ILE A 111 -7.17 3.38 -3.82
CA ILE A 111 -5.98 3.07 -4.60
C ILE A 111 -4.75 2.98 -3.68
N ALA A 112 -4.58 3.96 -2.78
CA ALA A 112 -3.48 3.96 -1.82
C ALA A 112 -3.53 2.75 -0.87
N ALA A 113 -4.71 2.42 -0.34
CA ALA A 113 -4.91 1.31 0.57
C ALA A 113 -4.60 -0.05 -0.10
N ILE A 114 -5.13 -0.29 -1.30
CA ILE A 114 -4.85 -1.53 -2.05
C ILE A 114 -3.38 -1.62 -2.44
N SER A 115 -2.79 -0.53 -2.93
CA SER A 115 -1.36 -0.50 -3.27
C SER A 115 -0.49 -0.81 -2.04
N PHE A 116 -0.82 -0.22 -0.89
CA PHE A 116 -0.14 -0.50 0.37
C PHE A 116 -0.28 -1.96 0.79
N VAL A 117 -1.49 -2.54 0.74
CA VAL A 117 -1.74 -3.95 1.10
C VAL A 117 -0.93 -4.89 0.19
N ILE A 118 -0.90 -4.63 -1.11
CA ILE A 118 -0.12 -5.43 -2.08
C ILE A 118 1.37 -5.34 -1.75
N ILE A 119 1.90 -4.13 -1.62
CA ILE A 119 3.33 -3.91 -1.34
C ILE A 119 3.71 -4.53 0.01
N ALA A 120 2.93 -4.31 1.06
CA ALA A 120 3.17 -4.89 2.37
C ALA A 120 3.13 -6.41 2.32
N THR A 121 2.17 -7.01 1.61
CA THR A 121 2.07 -8.47 1.47
C THR A 121 3.26 -9.05 0.72
N LEU A 122 3.66 -8.44 -0.41
CA LEU A 122 4.83 -8.85 -1.19
C LEU A 122 6.11 -8.70 -0.36
N PHE A 123 6.29 -7.55 0.29
CA PHE A 123 7.45 -7.30 1.15
C PHE A 123 7.57 -8.33 2.27
N LEU A 124 6.48 -8.59 3.00
CA LEU A 124 6.48 -9.56 4.10
C LEU A 124 6.71 -10.99 3.60
N ARG A 125 6.12 -11.36 2.46
CA ARG A 125 6.26 -12.70 1.87
C ARG A 125 7.66 -12.97 1.32
N TYR A 126 8.25 -11.98 0.65
CA TYR A 126 9.54 -12.12 -0.04
C TYR A 126 10.70 -11.49 0.74
N ARG A 127 10.52 -11.16 2.04
CA ARG A 127 11.51 -10.43 2.83
C ARG A 127 12.91 -11.04 2.82
N ALA A 128 13.02 -12.37 2.88
CA ALA A 128 14.30 -13.06 2.96
C ALA A 128 15.01 -13.03 1.60
N GLN A 129 14.26 -13.28 0.52
CA GLN A 129 14.75 -13.18 -0.85
C GLN A 129 15.19 -11.75 -1.17
N LEU A 130 14.37 -10.76 -0.82
CA LEU A 130 14.72 -9.34 -0.97
C LEU A 130 15.99 -8.99 -0.19
N GLN A 131 16.13 -9.49 1.04
CA GLN A 131 17.36 -9.30 1.82
C GLN A 131 18.57 -9.91 1.14
N GLU A 132 18.49 -11.16 0.68
CA GLU A 132 19.60 -11.81 -0.02
C GLU A 132 19.97 -11.10 -1.33
N GLU A 133 18.98 -10.75 -2.14
CA GLU A 133 19.20 -10.02 -3.39
C GLU A 133 19.86 -8.68 -3.13
N LEU A 134 19.33 -7.88 -2.19
CA LEU A 134 19.92 -6.59 -1.84
C LEU A 134 21.33 -6.73 -1.25
N LEU A 135 21.60 -7.79 -0.48
CA LEU A 135 22.92 -8.08 0.07
C LEU A 135 23.93 -8.46 -1.03
N LYS A 136 23.51 -9.18 -2.06
CA LYS A 136 24.34 -9.55 -3.21
C LYS A 136 24.70 -8.35 -4.11
N LEU A 137 23.92 -7.28 -4.07
CA LEU A 137 24.22 -6.07 -4.83
C LEU A 137 25.49 -5.39 -4.30
N SER A 138 26.41 -5.11 -5.23
CA SER A 138 27.55 -4.25 -4.97
C SER A 138 27.09 -2.83 -4.61
N LEU A 139 27.89 -2.10 -3.83
CA LEU A 139 27.61 -0.70 -3.48
C LEU A 139 27.29 0.16 -4.72
N ARG A 140 27.96 -0.13 -5.85
CA ARG A 140 27.75 0.59 -7.12
C ARG A 140 26.36 0.32 -7.71
N GLU A 141 25.88 -0.90 -7.63
CA GLU A 141 24.53 -1.26 -8.11
C GLU A 141 23.46 -0.64 -7.22
N ARG A 142 23.65 -0.65 -5.90
CA ARG A 142 22.77 0.05 -4.96
C ARG A 142 22.67 1.55 -5.26
N VAL A 143 23.82 2.19 -5.48
CA VAL A 143 23.89 3.62 -5.84
C VAL A 143 23.24 3.87 -7.21
N ALA A 144 23.45 3.00 -8.20
CA ALA A 144 22.77 3.12 -9.49
C ALA A 144 21.25 3.01 -9.37
N MET A 145 20.73 2.05 -8.59
CA MET A 145 19.30 1.94 -8.35
C MET A 145 18.73 3.19 -7.69
N VAL A 146 19.41 3.77 -6.71
CA VAL A 146 19.02 5.06 -6.11
C VAL A 146 18.99 6.15 -7.19
N GLY A 147 19.97 6.19 -8.08
CA GLY A 147 19.98 7.10 -9.23
C GLY A 147 18.75 6.91 -10.14
N VAL A 148 18.41 5.67 -10.50
CA VAL A 148 17.20 5.36 -11.28
C VAL A 148 15.93 5.81 -10.55
N TYR A 149 15.81 5.50 -9.26
CA TYR A 149 14.65 5.89 -8.46
C TYR A 149 14.52 7.41 -8.36
N LEU A 150 15.62 8.13 -8.09
CA LEU A 150 15.59 9.60 -8.02
C LEU A 150 15.20 10.21 -9.36
N THR A 151 15.78 9.75 -10.46
CA THR A 151 15.42 10.25 -11.80
C THR A 151 13.99 9.91 -12.16
N GLY A 152 13.56 8.65 -11.98
CA GLY A 152 12.20 8.22 -12.28
C GLY A 152 11.16 8.93 -11.42
N PHE A 153 11.41 9.06 -10.12
CA PHE A 153 10.52 9.74 -9.19
C PHE A 153 10.45 11.25 -9.46
N SER A 154 11.54 11.86 -9.94
CA SER A 154 11.55 13.28 -10.29
C SER A 154 10.52 13.65 -11.38
N VAL A 155 10.20 12.72 -12.28
CA VAL A 155 9.18 12.87 -13.33
C VAL A 155 7.82 13.27 -12.75
N PHE A 156 7.47 12.73 -11.58
CA PHE A 156 6.23 13.07 -10.88
C PHE A 156 6.14 14.58 -10.57
N PHE A 157 7.24 15.20 -10.15
CA PHE A 157 7.26 16.63 -9.83
C PHE A 157 7.17 17.54 -11.06
N PHE A 158 7.48 17.03 -12.26
CA PHE A 158 7.24 17.77 -13.49
C PHE A 158 5.76 17.78 -13.87
N PHE A 159 5.04 16.68 -13.60
CA PHE A 159 3.60 16.60 -13.85
C PHE A 159 2.77 17.39 -12.84
N LEU A 160 3.26 17.57 -11.61
CA LEU A 160 2.59 18.38 -10.59
C LEU A 160 2.82 19.89 -10.75
N SER A 161 3.94 20.31 -11.35
CA SER A 161 4.26 21.71 -11.51
C SER A 161 3.78 22.22 -12.87
N SER A 162 2.92 23.23 -12.90
CA SER A 162 2.53 23.95 -14.14
C SER A 162 3.66 24.82 -14.74
N GLY A 163 4.92 24.59 -14.35
CA GLY A 163 6.10 25.39 -14.72
C GLY A 163 7.41 24.62 -14.47
N VAL A 164 8.54 25.33 -14.48
CA VAL A 164 9.87 24.76 -14.22
C VAL A 164 9.92 24.19 -12.80
N SER A 165 10.04 22.86 -12.68
CA SER A 165 10.00 22.17 -11.39
C SER A 165 11.26 22.44 -10.57
N LEU A 166 11.16 23.35 -9.58
CA LEU A 166 12.24 23.69 -8.64
C LEU A 166 12.76 22.47 -7.86
N VAL A 167 11.94 21.44 -7.69
CA VAL A 167 12.29 20.20 -6.98
C VAL A 167 12.60 19.07 -7.97
N GLY A 168 11.82 18.94 -9.05
CA GLY A 168 12.00 17.88 -10.04
C GLY A 168 13.33 17.97 -10.78
N ILE A 169 13.75 19.17 -11.19
CA ILE A 169 14.98 19.35 -11.98
C ILE A 169 16.24 18.97 -11.18
N PRO A 170 16.46 19.48 -9.94
CA PRO A 170 17.62 19.07 -9.15
C PRO A 170 17.64 17.55 -8.88
N LEU A 171 16.49 16.93 -8.61
CA LEU A 171 16.41 15.48 -8.39
C LEU A 171 16.73 14.68 -9.65
N ALA A 172 16.22 15.12 -10.81
CA ALA A 172 16.51 14.50 -12.10
C ALA A 172 18.01 14.57 -12.43
N LEU A 173 18.61 15.76 -12.29
CA LEU A 173 20.03 15.97 -12.56
C LEU A 173 20.91 15.22 -11.56
N GLY A 174 20.55 15.20 -10.29
CA GLY A 174 21.24 14.42 -9.26
C GLY A 174 21.20 12.92 -9.55
N GLY A 175 20.02 12.38 -9.86
CA GLY A 175 19.85 10.97 -10.23
C GLY A 175 20.61 10.59 -11.50
N LEU A 176 20.54 11.44 -12.54
CA LEU A 176 21.29 11.23 -13.80
C LEU A 176 22.80 11.30 -13.58
N GLY A 177 23.27 12.26 -12.77
CA GLY A 177 24.68 12.39 -12.40
C GLY A 177 25.21 11.15 -11.67
N ILE A 178 24.43 10.59 -10.75
CA ILE A 178 24.74 9.33 -10.07
C ILE A 178 24.88 8.19 -11.09
N LEU A 179 23.94 8.07 -12.03
CA LEU A 179 23.97 7.02 -13.07
C LEU A 179 25.21 7.15 -13.98
N ILE A 180 25.48 8.36 -14.47
CA ILE A 180 26.65 8.65 -15.31
C ILE A 180 27.94 8.30 -14.55
N TRP A 181 28.05 8.69 -13.28
CA TRP A 181 29.22 8.40 -12.45
C TRP A 181 29.43 6.89 -12.24
N VAL A 182 28.36 6.14 -11.94
CA VAL A 182 28.46 4.67 -11.79
C VAL A 182 28.90 4.04 -13.11
N TYR A 183 28.32 4.45 -14.24
CA TYR A 183 28.64 3.91 -15.55
C TYR A 183 30.07 4.23 -15.99
N ALA A 184 30.53 5.48 -15.80
CA ALA A 184 31.90 5.89 -16.10
C ALA A 184 32.93 5.09 -15.29
N ARG A 185 32.64 4.74 -14.03
CA ARG A 185 33.50 3.89 -13.19
C ARG A 185 33.48 2.40 -13.55
N ARG A 186 32.55 1.94 -14.38
CA ARG A 186 32.59 0.58 -14.98
C ARG A 186 33.55 0.48 -16.16
N ARG A 187 33.81 1.59 -16.88
CA ARG A 187 34.63 1.61 -18.10
C ARG A 187 36.14 1.77 -17.89
N LYS A 188 36.65 2.01 -16.67
CA LYS A 188 38.10 2.05 -16.45
C LYS A 188 38.70 0.65 -16.76
N PRO A 189 39.53 0.50 -17.81
CA PRO A 189 40.13 -0.78 -18.14
C PRO A 189 41.02 -1.24 -16.97
N ARG A 190 41.06 -2.54 -16.69
CA ARG A 190 42.17 -3.10 -15.91
C ARG A 190 43.44 -2.72 -16.65
N THR A 191 44.26 -1.85 -16.06
CA THR A 191 45.60 -1.56 -16.56
C THR A 191 46.35 -2.88 -16.62
N VAL A 192 46.54 -3.41 -17.82
CA VAL A 192 47.40 -4.57 -18.05
C VAL A 192 48.79 -4.14 -17.60
N GLN A 193 49.29 -4.76 -16.54
CA GLN A 193 50.66 -4.58 -16.09
C GLN A 193 51.56 -5.06 -17.24
N PRO A 194 52.48 -4.23 -17.77
CA PRO A 194 53.40 -4.69 -18.79
C PRO A 194 54.22 -5.83 -18.21
N ALA A 195 54.29 -6.95 -18.92
CA ALA A 195 55.13 -8.08 -18.55
C ALA A 195 56.56 -7.56 -18.32
N ALA A 196 57.07 -7.77 -17.11
CA ALA A 196 58.48 -7.55 -16.83
C ALA A 196 59.26 -8.59 -17.66
N ARG A 197 59.93 -8.06 -18.69
CA ARG A 197 61.02 -8.58 -19.54
C ARG A 197 61.34 -10.07 -19.45
#